data_AF-A0A943G007-F1
#
_entry.id   AF-A0A943G007-F1
#
_cell.length_a   1.000
_cell.length_b   1.000
_cell.length_c   1.000
_cell.angle_alpha   90.00
_cell.angle_beta   90.00
_cell.angle_gamma   90.00
#
_symmetry.space_group_name_H-M   'P 1'
#
loop_
_entity.id
_entity.type
_entity.pdbx_description
1 polymer ?
#
loop_
_entity_poly.entity_id
_entity_poly.type
_entity_poly.pdbx_seq_one_letter_code
_entity_poly.pdbx_strand_id
1 'polypeptide(L)'
;MNLKSINYGINIIYKSNNINLNKIINKLDSKFIKYEINNEIESFINVEVISHQNKIKFFVDDIEYKTITEVINKYNIVPKLFSKNLINNKYEIKLNKLEHEKDIERYKIEEKYNSTFNKNFQVTSGINSIYERYTGAIFFKDYEWNEIDNDNSLKKLFLEKNNDSYIYLLPLDTGIILRSYEIYYYFSTNVSRFEKPNMEQINHWFYNVSKYLNKLKFILPTYIIKNNYDRRLLLGVVDNLRNIILLLTNSELMILSDNGKDFIYHDSCSKPILNKYFKLIDDYQTIIDNICFDETDDKLCLSLLNTIVIELDILKEQTHNNLKVINDSFILSKCFNPLREIDNYIENYIVCKSIITKKKLNKKQFHLISILYGSLELPFIIKRLCDSKIQLSFMFQNHGMYLDRQQRSLTKINKDFIEYGKCDRKTATFIVDDNMMSGVTMQFAYNKLFINNYKNIKGLFIIRHPNVNRIAQLEHFDVALNLALVDKFIFGMITDTPYTKIKRNSNLNNMFVNELNIFSIMTEIFLKALYCNNSFIKDSQVDIFKGYSEGIDD
;
A
#
# COMPACT_ATOMS: atom_id res chain seq x y z
N MET A 1 3.03 -4.82 -29.53
CA MET A 1 3.54 -4.16 -28.31
C MET A 1 4.82 -3.42 -28.64
N ASN A 2 4.92 -2.14 -28.27
CA ASN A 2 6.12 -1.33 -28.53
C ASN A 2 7.09 -1.42 -27.35
N LEU A 3 8.03 -2.37 -27.44
CA LEU A 3 9.01 -2.63 -26.38
C LEU A 3 10.18 -1.63 -26.45
N LYS A 4 10.62 -1.16 -25.28
CA LYS A 4 11.81 -0.31 -25.11
C LYS A 4 12.81 -0.97 -24.19
N SER A 5 14.09 -0.84 -24.55
CA SER A 5 15.20 -1.31 -23.73
C SER A 5 15.47 -0.36 -22.55
N ILE A 6 15.78 -0.94 -21.39
CA ILE A 6 16.19 -0.28 -20.15
C ILE A 6 17.60 -0.73 -19.79
N ASN A 7 18.42 0.20 -19.31
CA ASN A 7 19.77 -0.07 -18.84
C ASN A 7 19.92 0.34 -17.38
N TYR A 8 20.81 -0.33 -16.64
CA TYR A 8 20.96 -0.14 -15.18
C TYR A 8 22.31 0.40 -14.75
N GLY A 9 23.19 0.70 -15.71
CA GLY A 9 24.48 1.29 -15.40
C GLY A 9 25.28 1.73 -16.63
N ILE A 10 26.40 2.37 -16.35
CA ILE A 10 27.32 2.95 -17.32
C ILE A 10 28.73 2.45 -17.02
N ASN A 11 29.43 1.95 -18.02
CA ASN A 11 30.89 1.77 -17.93
C ASN A 11 31.54 3.01 -18.55
N ILE A 12 32.28 3.76 -17.73
CA ILE A 12 32.98 4.97 -18.17
C ILE A 12 34.35 4.55 -18.69
N ILE A 13 34.56 4.70 -20.00
CA ILE A 13 35.86 4.47 -20.63
C ILE A 13 36.59 5.80 -20.67
N TYR A 14 37.62 5.93 -19.83
CA TYR A 14 38.34 7.19 -19.61
C TYR A 14 39.86 7.00 -19.69
N LYS A 15 40.50 7.72 -20.63
CA LYS A 15 41.92 7.55 -21.00
C LYS A 15 42.87 8.69 -20.53
N SER A 16 42.42 9.68 -19.74
CA SER A 16 43.23 10.89 -19.44
C SER A 16 43.28 11.29 -17.95
N ASN A 17 44.37 11.93 -17.50
CA ASN A 17 44.58 12.35 -16.10
C ASN A 17 43.84 13.66 -15.75
N ASN A 18 42.72 13.48 -15.04
CA ASN A 18 42.05 14.27 -14.01
C ASN A 18 41.88 15.81 -14.08
N ILE A 19 40.59 16.20 -14.12
CA ILE A 19 39.93 17.31 -13.37
C ILE A 19 38.39 17.13 -13.44
N ASN A 20 37.86 16.34 -14.39
CA ASN A 20 36.43 16.31 -14.71
C ASN A 20 35.67 15.00 -14.42
N LEU A 21 36.35 13.90 -14.07
CA LEU A 21 35.70 12.62 -13.77
C LEU A 21 34.78 12.69 -12.53
N ASN A 22 35.21 13.40 -11.49
CA ASN A 22 34.39 13.62 -10.29
C ASN A 22 33.05 14.30 -10.59
N LYS A 23 32.99 15.21 -11.59
CA LYS A 23 31.72 15.84 -12.00
C LYS A 23 30.76 14.84 -12.61
N ILE A 24 31.27 13.87 -13.38
CA ILE A 24 30.50 12.81 -14.00
C ILE A 24 29.99 11.85 -12.91
N ILE A 25 30.88 11.40 -12.04
CA ILE A 25 30.56 10.54 -10.89
C ILE A 25 29.48 11.18 -10.02
N ASN A 26 29.67 12.43 -9.59
CA ASN A 26 28.68 13.16 -8.79
C ASN A 26 27.31 13.24 -9.50
N LYS A 27 27.30 13.35 -10.83
CA LYS A 27 26.05 13.38 -11.61
C LYS A 27 25.37 12.01 -11.62
N LEU A 28 26.12 10.92 -11.75
CA LEU A 28 25.60 9.55 -11.72
C LEU A 28 25.10 9.20 -10.32
N ASP A 29 25.86 9.54 -9.28
CA ASP A 29 25.48 9.36 -7.88
C ASP A 29 24.20 10.13 -7.54
N SER A 30 24.07 11.39 -8.02
CA SER A 30 22.84 12.19 -7.82
C SER A 30 21.60 11.57 -8.48
N LYS A 31 21.81 10.63 -9.40
CA LYS A 31 20.76 9.89 -10.10
C LYS A 31 20.69 8.42 -9.69
N PHE A 32 21.52 7.99 -8.73
CA PHE A 32 21.60 6.59 -8.26
C PHE A 32 21.87 5.58 -9.39
N ILE A 33 22.59 6.00 -10.42
CA ILE A 33 22.97 5.14 -11.54
C ILE A 33 24.27 4.43 -11.17
N LYS A 34 24.28 3.09 -11.29
CA LYS A 34 25.50 2.32 -11.05
C LYS A 34 26.50 2.59 -12.17
N TYR A 35 27.78 2.67 -11.84
CA TYR A 35 28.84 2.85 -12.82
C TYR A 35 30.08 2.05 -12.48
N GLU A 36 30.88 1.79 -13.49
CA GLU A 36 32.25 1.29 -13.39
C GLU A 36 33.16 2.18 -14.24
N ILE A 37 34.47 2.07 -14.03
CA ILE A 37 35.46 2.86 -14.76
C ILE A 37 36.48 1.90 -15.35
N ASN A 38 36.64 1.93 -16.68
CA ASN A 38 37.56 1.08 -17.43
C ASN A 38 37.41 -0.42 -17.11
N ASN A 39 36.19 -0.85 -16.79
CA ASN A 39 35.87 -2.25 -16.50
C ASN A 39 34.59 -2.62 -17.24
N GLU A 40 34.74 -3.34 -18.34
CA GLU A 40 33.60 -3.71 -19.18
C GLU A 40 32.68 -4.69 -18.45
N ILE A 41 31.45 -4.21 -18.20
CA ILE A 41 30.36 -5.04 -17.74
C ILE A 41 29.38 -5.14 -18.90
N GLU A 42 29.14 -6.36 -19.39
CA GLU A 42 28.27 -6.64 -20.55
C GLU A 42 26.87 -5.99 -20.45
N SER A 43 26.35 -5.85 -19.22
CA SER A 43 25.04 -5.23 -18.97
C SER A 43 25.02 -3.70 -18.89
N PHE A 44 26.18 -3.03 -19.02
CA PHE A 44 26.32 -1.57 -18.88
C PHE A 44 26.54 -0.92 -20.24
N ILE A 45 26.07 0.32 -20.38
CA ILE A 45 26.35 1.12 -21.57
C ILE A 45 27.78 1.64 -21.48
N ASN A 46 28.61 1.29 -22.45
CA ASN A 46 29.95 1.85 -22.60
C ASN A 46 29.85 3.31 -23.04
N VAL A 47 30.42 4.21 -22.25
CA VAL A 47 30.46 5.64 -22.54
C VAL A 47 31.90 6.08 -22.56
N GLU A 48 32.41 6.39 -23.74
CA GLU A 48 33.74 6.98 -23.87
C GLU A 48 33.68 8.45 -23.52
N VAL A 49 34.62 8.88 -22.68
CA VAL A 49 34.68 10.26 -22.20
C VAL A 49 35.97 10.90 -22.70
N ILE A 50 35.82 11.90 -23.57
CA ILE A 50 36.94 12.67 -24.12
C ILE A 50 36.89 14.07 -23.52
N SER A 51 38.01 14.52 -22.96
CA SER A 51 38.18 15.85 -22.38
C SER A 51 39.19 16.64 -23.21
N HIS A 52 38.76 17.75 -23.82
CA HIS A 52 39.64 18.67 -24.55
C HIS A 52 39.35 20.11 -24.13
N GLN A 53 40.38 20.85 -23.71
CA GLN A 53 40.26 22.28 -23.31
C GLN A 53 39.08 22.56 -22.35
N ASN A 54 38.98 21.79 -21.26
CA ASN A 54 37.89 21.87 -20.25
C ASN A 54 36.47 21.56 -20.75
N LYS A 55 36.27 21.13 -22.00
CA LYS A 55 35.00 20.60 -22.51
C LYS A 55 35.02 19.08 -22.49
N ILE A 56 33.95 18.49 -21.96
CA ILE A 56 33.75 17.03 -21.92
C ILE A 56 32.78 16.67 -23.03
N LYS A 57 33.15 15.68 -23.83
CA LYS A 57 32.27 15.02 -24.80
C LYS A 57 32.09 13.56 -24.39
N PHE A 58 30.89 13.05 -24.63
CA PHE A 58 30.50 11.68 -24.33
C PHE A 58 30.19 10.96 -25.64
N PHE A 59 30.75 9.78 -25.85
CA PHE A 59 30.49 8.97 -27.04
C PHE A 59 29.91 7.61 -26.64
N VAL A 60 28.91 7.18 -27.40
CA VAL A 60 28.37 5.81 -27.35
C VAL A 60 28.16 5.37 -28.79
N ASP A 61 28.83 4.28 -29.20
CA ASP A 61 28.81 3.76 -30.57
C ASP A 61 29.03 4.87 -31.62
N ASP A 62 30.09 5.66 -31.45
CA ASP A 62 30.48 6.82 -32.29
C ASP A 62 29.51 8.02 -32.32
N ILE A 63 28.42 8.00 -31.55
CA ILE A 63 27.48 9.13 -31.44
C ILE A 63 27.93 10.09 -30.35
N GLU A 64 28.16 11.35 -30.69
CA GLU A 64 28.53 12.41 -29.73
C GLU A 64 27.32 12.95 -28.95
N TYR A 65 27.48 13.05 -27.63
CA TYR A 65 26.55 13.71 -26.71
C TYR A 65 27.26 14.82 -25.93
N LYS A 66 26.54 15.92 -25.67
CA LYS A 66 27.08 17.09 -24.96
C LYS A 66 27.09 16.88 -23.46
N THR A 67 26.18 16.06 -22.94
CA THR A 67 26.11 15.78 -21.50
C THR A 67 25.82 14.31 -21.22
N ILE A 68 26.31 13.82 -20.07
CA ILE A 68 25.94 12.49 -19.57
C ILE A 68 24.41 12.33 -19.36
N THR A 69 23.68 13.44 -19.14
CA THR A 69 22.21 13.39 -19.00
C THR A 69 21.51 13.08 -20.32
N GLU A 70 22.06 13.52 -21.44
CA GLU A 70 21.55 13.15 -22.77
C GLU A 70 21.73 11.64 -23.01
N VAL A 71 22.91 11.10 -22.66
CA VAL A 71 23.18 9.65 -22.73
C VAL A 71 22.18 8.88 -21.87
N ILE A 72 22.01 9.26 -20.59
CA ILE A 72 21.07 8.63 -19.65
C ILE A 72 19.65 8.59 -20.23
N ASN A 73 19.19 9.70 -20.82
CA ASN A 73 17.85 9.80 -21.38
C ASN A 73 17.69 9.00 -22.68
N LYS A 74 18.70 9.02 -23.55
CA LYS A 74 18.69 8.34 -24.85
C LYS A 74 18.70 6.82 -24.69
N TYR A 75 19.52 6.30 -23.76
CA TYR A 75 19.69 4.87 -23.53
C TYR A 75 18.83 4.32 -22.38
N ASN A 76 17.89 5.12 -21.86
CA ASN A 76 17.01 4.75 -20.75
C ASN A 76 17.76 4.14 -19.55
N ILE A 77 18.80 4.83 -19.08
CA ILE A 77 19.59 4.36 -17.95
C ILE A 77 18.92 4.81 -16.65
N VAL A 78 18.63 3.86 -15.76
CA VAL A 78 17.81 4.07 -14.56
C VAL A 78 18.43 3.45 -13.30
N PRO A 79 18.05 3.91 -12.09
CA PRO A 79 18.42 3.23 -10.86
C PRO A 79 17.96 1.77 -10.85
N LYS A 80 18.81 0.91 -10.28
CA LYS A 80 18.50 -0.50 -10.08
C LYS A 80 17.95 -0.71 -8.67
N LEU A 81 16.64 -0.86 -8.56
CA LEU A 81 15.88 -1.00 -7.31
C LEU A 81 15.97 -2.41 -6.69
N PHE A 82 16.61 -3.35 -7.39
CA PHE A 82 16.73 -4.74 -6.98
C PHE A 82 18.20 -5.21 -7.00
N SER A 83 18.49 -6.25 -6.22
CA SER A 83 19.73 -7.02 -6.19
C SER A 83 19.46 -8.44 -6.68
N LYS A 84 20.45 -9.06 -7.33
CA LYS A 84 20.45 -10.48 -7.75
C LYS A 84 21.66 -11.20 -7.14
N ASN A 85 21.77 -12.51 -7.34
CA ASN A 85 22.84 -13.38 -6.84
C ASN A 85 22.95 -13.34 -5.31
N LEU A 86 21.83 -13.52 -4.61
CA LEU A 86 21.72 -13.35 -3.16
C LEU A 86 22.55 -14.37 -2.38
N ILE A 87 22.66 -15.62 -2.87
CA ILE A 87 23.42 -16.70 -2.24
C ILE A 87 24.89 -16.32 -2.02
N ASN A 88 25.46 -15.55 -2.95
CA ASN A 88 26.87 -15.12 -2.91
C ASN A 88 27.05 -13.72 -2.31
N ASN A 89 25.95 -13.02 -2.00
CA ASN A 89 25.98 -11.69 -1.44
C ASN A 89 25.82 -11.74 0.07
N LYS A 90 26.54 -10.89 0.81
CA LYS A 90 26.32 -10.63 2.24
C LYS A 90 25.01 -9.86 2.50
N TYR A 91 23.93 -10.22 1.80
CA TYR A 91 22.65 -9.50 1.79
C TYR A 91 21.91 -9.65 3.11
N GLU A 92 21.78 -10.87 3.63
CA GLU A 92 21.10 -11.15 4.90
C GLU A 92 21.70 -10.35 6.07
N ILE A 93 23.03 -10.22 6.12
CA ILE A 93 23.71 -9.39 7.14
C ILE A 93 23.32 -7.91 7.01
N LYS A 94 23.22 -7.39 5.78
CA LYS A 94 22.79 -6.00 5.55
C LYS A 94 21.32 -5.80 5.89
N LEU A 95 20.48 -6.78 5.57
CA LEU A 95 19.05 -6.73 5.87
C LEU A 95 18.81 -6.75 7.39
N ASN A 96 19.47 -7.65 8.13
CA ASN A 96 19.42 -7.68 9.59
C ASN A 96 19.77 -6.33 10.24
N LYS A 97 20.82 -5.66 9.73
CA LYS A 97 21.21 -4.33 10.21
C LYS A 97 20.13 -3.30 9.92
N LEU A 98 19.60 -3.28 8.70
CA LEU A 98 18.53 -2.37 8.33
C LEU A 98 17.29 -2.57 9.22
N GLU A 99 16.85 -3.81 9.42
CA GLU A 99 15.69 -4.11 10.26
C GLU A 99 15.87 -3.61 11.69
N HIS A 100 17.04 -3.86 12.29
CA HIS A 100 17.33 -3.36 13.62
C HIS A 100 17.30 -1.82 13.69
N GLU A 101 17.87 -1.14 12.70
CA GLU A 101 17.85 0.31 12.61
C GLU A 101 16.41 0.85 12.46
N LYS A 102 15.58 0.20 11.64
CA LYS A 102 14.17 0.57 11.43
C LYS A 102 13.29 0.30 12.63
N ASP A 103 13.54 -0.78 13.37
CA ASP A 103 12.82 -1.09 14.60
C ASP A 103 13.09 -0.04 15.69
N ILE A 104 14.35 0.35 15.87
CA ILE A 104 14.72 1.46 16.78
C ILE A 104 14.06 2.77 16.34
N GLU A 105 14.06 3.06 15.04
CA GLU A 105 13.38 4.25 14.51
C GLU A 105 11.88 4.23 14.81
N ARG A 106 11.22 3.10 14.56
CA ARG A 106 9.80 2.89 14.79
C ARG A 106 9.43 3.16 16.25
N TYR A 107 10.12 2.54 17.21
CA TYR A 107 9.83 2.73 18.63
C TYR A 107 9.90 4.19 19.06
N LYS A 108 10.92 4.93 18.62
CA LYS A 108 11.08 6.36 18.92
C LYS A 108 9.92 7.20 18.38
N ILE A 109 9.43 6.86 17.18
CA ILE A 109 8.32 7.57 16.57
C ILE A 109 7.01 7.22 17.30
N GLU A 110 6.76 5.93 17.53
CA GLU A 110 5.54 5.45 18.19
C GLU A 110 5.40 5.99 19.61
N GLU A 111 6.48 6.13 20.38
CA GLU A 111 6.45 6.69 21.74
C GLU A 111 5.79 8.09 21.79
N LYS A 112 6.08 8.93 20.79
CA LYS A 112 5.45 10.26 20.67
C LYS A 112 3.94 10.14 20.49
N TYR A 113 3.49 9.24 19.65
CA TYR A 113 2.06 9.04 19.38
C TYR A 113 1.35 8.34 20.53
N ASN A 114 2.01 7.39 21.20
CA ASN A 114 1.47 6.76 22.41
C ASN A 114 1.12 7.80 23.47
N SER A 115 1.96 8.83 23.64
CA SER A 115 1.68 9.95 24.55
C SER A 115 0.42 10.74 24.14
N THR A 116 0.25 11.02 22.84
CA THR A 116 -0.96 11.67 22.30
C THR A 116 -2.21 10.82 22.58
N PHE A 117 -2.16 9.53 22.28
CA PHE A 117 -3.28 8.61 22.48
C PHE A 117 -3.65 8.44 23.95
N ASN A 118 -2.65 8.32 24.84
CA ASN A 118 -2.86 8.25 26.28
C ASN A 118 -3.63 9.47 26.79
N LYS A 119 -3.26 10.67 26.31
CA LYS A 119 -3.96 11.92 26.66
C LYS A 119 -5.38 11.96 26.10
N ASN A 120 -5.55 11.69 24.81
CA ASN A 120 -6.83 11.89 24.12
C ASN A 120 -7.89 10.87 24.56
N PHE A 121 -7.48 9.62 24.81
CA PHE A 121 -8.41 8.54 25.18
C PHE A 121 -8.40 8.17 26.66
N GLN A 122 -7.51 8.74 27.47
CA GLN A 122 -7.33 8.39 28.89
C GLN A 122 -6.96 6.91 29.09
N VAL A 123 -5.99 6.44 28.30
CA VAL A 123 -5.48 5.07 28.30
C VAL A 123 -4.00 5.03 28.65
N THR A 124 -3.45 3.83 28.93
CA THR A 124 -2.06 3.67 29.40
C THR A 124 -1.10 3.12 28.33
N SER A 125 -1.61 2.35 27.36
CA SER A 125 -0.78 1.59 26.40
C SER A 125 -0.76 2.22 25.01
N GLY A 126 -1.04 3.52 24.91
CA GLY A 126 -0.97 4.31 23.70
C GLY A 126 -1.90 3.81 22.60
N ILE A 127 -1.39 3.80 21.36
CA ILE A 127 -2.11 3.40 20.14
C ILE A 127 -2.77 2.02 20.31
N ASN A 128 -2.04 1.06 20.88
CA ASN A 128 -2.48 -0.32 21.03
C ASN A 128 -3.62 -0.51 22.05
N SER A 129 -3.96 0.55 22.80
CA SER A 129 -5.16 0.53 23.65
C SER A 129 -6.42 0.73 22.83
N ILE A 130 -6.32 1.35 21.65
CA ILE A 130 -7.45 1.75 20.79
C ILE A 130 -7.53 0.87 19.55
N TYR A 131 -6.37 0.59 18.95
CA TYR A 131 -6.24 -0.21 17.74
C TYR A 131 -5.61 -1.57 18.07
N GLU A 132 -6.17 -2.64 17.52
CA GLU A 132 -5.54 -3.96 17.59
C GLU A 132 -4.26 -3.94 16.74
N ARG A 133 -3.14 -4.35 17.35
CA ARG A 133 -1.79 -4.10 16.85
C ARG A 133 -1.56 -4.62 15.42
N TYR A 134 -2.10 -5.79 15.09
CA TYR A 134 -1.80 -6.44 13.82
C TYR A 134 -2.78 -6.08 12.72
N THR A 135 -4.08 -6.05 13.03
CA THR A 135 -5.16 -5.79 12.08
C THR A 135 -5.41 -4.31 11.86
N GLY A 136 -5.01 -3.45 12.82
CA GLY A 136 -5.36 -2.03 12.84
C GLY A 136 -6.85 -1.77 13.04
N ALA A 137 -7.62 -2.77 13.48
CA ALA A 137 -9.04 -2.62 13.76
C ALA A 137 -9.25 -1.87 15.08
N ILE A 138 -10.38 -1.19 15.21
CA ILE A 138 -10.78 -0.62 16.50
C ILE A 138 -11.05 -1.75 17.48
N PHE A 139 -10.21 -1.84 18.50
CA PHE A 139 -10.29 -2.83 19.55
C PHE A 139 -11.25 -2.35 20.65
N PHE A 140 -11.64 -3.20 21.59
CA PHE A 140 -12.10 -2.89 22.95
C PHE A 140 -11.72 -4.08 23.82
N LYS A 141 -11.18 -3.85 25.03
CA LYS A 141 -11.05 -4.95 26.00
C LYS A 141 -12.44 -5.33 26.53
N ASP A 142 -12.58 -6.54 27.04
CA ASP A 142 -13.88 -7.03 27.53
C ASP A 142 -14.48 -6.15 28.63
N TYR A 143 -13.66 -5.69 29.59
CA TYR A 143 -14.16 -4.79 30.64
C TYR A 143 -14.61 -3.44 30.07
N GLU A 144 -13.85 -2.86 29.12
CA GLU A 144 -14.19 -1.59 28.46
C GLU A 144 -15.51 -1.74 27.70
N TRP A 145 -15.69 -2.86 27.01
CA TRP A 145 -16.92 -3.15 26.28
C TRP A 145 -18.13 -3.27 27.22
N ASN A 146 -17.95 -3.91 28.37
CA ASN A 146 -18.99 -4.10 29.36
C ASN A 146 -19.37 -2.81 30.11
N GLU A 147 -18.46 -1.84 30.22
CA GLU A 147 -18.73 -0.53 30.83
C GLU A 147 -19.61 0.39 29.96
N ILE A 148 -19.65 0.16 28.64
CA ILE A 148 -20.50 0.94 27.75
C ILE A 148 -21.96 0.59 28.01
N ASP A 149 -22.81 1.61 28.16
CA ASP A 149 -24.26 1.45 28.30
C ASP A 149 -24.84 0.56 27.18
N ASN A 150 -25.58 -0.48 27.56
CA ASN A 150 -26.25 -1.37 26.61
C ASN A 150 -27.32 -0.64 25.79
N ASP A 151 -27.81 0.53 26.25
CA ASP A 151 -28.72 1.38 25.49
C ASP A 151 -28.04 2.27 24.45
N ASN A 152 -26.70 2.33 24.44
CA ASN A 152 -25.96 3.02 23.38
C ASN A 152 -26.29 2.41 22.01
N SER A 153 -26.75 3.24 21.08
CA SER A 153 -27.25 2.80 19.77
C SER A 153 -26.16 2.24 18.86
N LEU A 154 -24.91 2.70 18.96
CA LEU A 154 -23.79 2.11 18.22
C LEU A 154 -23.34 0.79 18.85
N LYS A 155 -23.33 0.66 20.19
CA LYS A 155 -23.09 -0.64 20.83
C LYS A 155 -24.14 -1.66 20.40
N LYS A 156 -25.42 -1.28 20.38
CA LYS A 156 -26.52 -2.12 19.87
C LYS A 156 -26.31 -2.54 18.41
N LEU A 157 -25.86 -1.62 17.54
CA LEU A 157 -25.49 -1.95 16.17
C LEU A 157 -24.39 -3.02 16.12
N PHE A 158 -23.30 -2.84 16.87
CA PHE A 158 -22.18 -3.78 16.86
C PHE A 158 -22.53 -5.14 17.48
N LEU A 159 -23.44 -5.19 18.45
CA LEU A 159 -23.96 -6.42 19.06
C LEU A 159 -24.94 -7.19 18.17
N GLU A 160 -25.33 -6.67 17.02
CA GLU A 160 -26.27 -7.37 16.13
C GLU A 160 -25.69 -8.71 15.66
N LYS A 161 -26.55 -9.72 15.64
CA LYS A 161 -26.21 -11.08 15.23
C LYS A 161 -27.02 -11.55 14.05
N ASN A 162 -26.41 -12.43 13.26
CA ASN A 162 -27.09 -13.31 12.34
C ASN A 162 -26.91 -14.74 12.86
N ASN A 163 -28.00 -15.37 13.33
CA ASN A 163 -27.92 -16.55 14.18
C ASN A 163 -27.02 -16.30 15.39
N ASP A 164 -25.98 -17.12 15.61
CA ASP A 164 -25.04 -16.98 16.73
C ASP A 164 -23.84 -16.05 16.43
N SER A 165 -23.69 -15.62 15.17
CA SER A 165 -22.53 -14.89 14.68
C SER A 165 -22.73 -13.37 14.73
N TYR A 166 -21.80 -12.63 15.31
CA TYR A 166 -21.86 -11.16 15.32
C TYR A 166 -21.61 -10.58 13.94
N ILE A 167 -22.41 -9.59 13.50
CA ILE A 167 -22.33 -9.06 12.13
C ILE A 167 -21.23 -8.00 11.96
N TYR A 168 -21.10 -7.09 12.92
CA TYR A 168 -20.26 -5.89 12.81
C TYR A 168 -19.08 -5.84 13.80
N LEU A 169 -18.94 -6.86 14.64
CA LEU A 169 -17.78 -7.05 15.51
C LEU A 169 -17.27 -8.49 15.38
N LEU A 170 -16.01 -8.70 15.78
CA LEU A 170 -15.43 -10.03 15.93
C LEU A 170 -14.84 -10.19 17.33
N PRO A 171 -15.08 -11.32 18.02
CA PRO A 171 -14.45 -11.62 19.28
C PRO A 171 -12.97 -11.98 19.10
N LEU A 172 -12.16 -11.56 20.07
CA LEU A 172 -10.77 -11.97 20.29
C LEU A 172 -10.65 -12.60 21.67
N ASP A 173 -9.46 -13.13 22.00
CA ASP A 173 -9.22 -13.82 23.28
C ASP A 173 -9.38 -12.89 24.51
N THR A 174 -9.16 -11.57 24.36
CA THR A 174 -9.17 -10.59 25.48
C THR A 174 -9.98 -9.33 25.17
N GLY A 175 -10.95 -9.44 24.27
CA GLY A 175 -11.70 -8.28 23.81
C GLY A 175 -12.40 -8.53 22.49
N ILE A 176 -12.74 -7.44 21.81
CA ILE A 176 -13.42 -7.46 20.52
C ILE A 176 -12.79 -6.47 19.55
N ILE A 177 -12.96 -6.70 18.26
CA ILE A 177 -12.67 -5.71 17.21
C ILE A 177 -13.94 -5.33 16.44
N LEU A 178 -14.07 -4.07 16.07
CA LEU A 178 -15.26 -3.53 15.39
C LEU A 178 -15.14 -3.61 13.87
N ARG A 179 -15.08 -4.82 13.33
CA ARG A 179 -15.08 -5.08 11.87
C ARG A 179 -16.13 -6.10 11.50
N SER A 180 -16.81 -5.84 10.39
CA SER A 180 -17.88 -6.70 9.90
C SER A 180 -17.36 -7.86 9.06
N TYR A 181 -17.86 -9.08 9.32
CA TYR A 181 -17.62 -10.19 8.40
C TYR A 181 -18.45 -10.07 7.11
N GLU A 182 -19.64 -9.48 7.17
CA GLU A 182 -20.54 -9.31 6.00
C GLU A 182 -20.11 -8.19 5.04
N ILE A 183 -19.20 -7.32 5.48
CA ILE A 183 -18.72 -6.16 4.70
C ILE A 183 -17.20 -6.14 4.59
N TYR A 184 -16.49 -6.08 5.71
CA TYR A 184 -15.03 -5.91 5.73
C TYR A 184 -14.34 -7.19 5.24
N TYR A 185 -14.73 -8.34 5.80
CA TYR A 185 -14.10 -9.63 5.50
C TYR A 185 -14.90 -10.53 4.57
N TYR A 186 -15.96 -10.02 3.94
CA TYR A 186 -16.93 -10.80 3.15
C TYR A 186 -16.29 -11.74 2.13
N PHE A 187 -15.34 -11.23 1.33
CA PHE A 187 -14.69 -12.07 0.32
C PHE A 187 -13.73 -13.11 0.90
N SER A 188 -13.36 -13.01 2.17
CA SER A 188 -12.57 -14.03 2.88
C SER A 188 -13.47 -15.11 3.51
N THR A 189 -14.73 -14.79 3.78
CA THR A 189 -15.71 -15.67 4.46
C THR A 189 -16.67 -16.35 3.49
N ASN A 190 -16.96 -15.75 2.34
CA ASN A 190 -18.01 -16.18 1.41
C ASN A 190 -17.51 -16.59 0.03
N VAL A 191 -16.18 -16.62 -0.19
CA VAL A 191 -15.55 -17.10 -1.41
C VAL A 191 -14.61 -18.25 -1.06
N SER A 192 -14.69 -19.33 -1.84
CA SER A 192 -13.72 -20.43 -1.74
C SER A 192 -12.30 -19.90 -1.93
N ARG A 193 -11.36 -20.37 -1.12
CA ARG A 193 -9.94 -19.98 -1.24
C ARG A 193 -9.29 -20.36 -2.59
N PHE A 194 -9.97 -21.21 -3.36
CA PHE A 194 -9.54 -21.68 -4.68
C PHE A 194 -10.20 -20.90 -5.83
N GLU A 195 -11.12 -19.99 -5.53
CA GLU A 195 -11.93 -19.27 -6.51
C GLU A 195 -11.75 -17.76 -6.41
N LYS A 196 -12.26 -17.06 -7.43
CA LYS A 196 -12.38 -15.60 -7.46
C LYS A 196 -13.83 -15.22 -7.18
N PRO A 197 -14.10 -14.04 -6.60
CA PRO A 197 -15.46 -13.58 -6.38
C PRO A 197 -16.24 -13.49 -7.69
N ASN A 198 -17.45 -14.02 -7.69
CA ASN A 198 -18.40 -13.94 -8.80
C ASN A 198 -19.39 -12.77 -8.61
N MET A 199 -20.19 -12.48 -9.64
CA MET A 199 -21.12 -11.35 -9.59
C MET A 199 -22.25 -11.52 -8.56
N GLU A 200 -22.68 -12.75 -8.27
CA GLU A 200 -23.68 -13.01 -7.24
C GLU A 200 -23.15 -12.65 -5.85
N GLN A 201 -21.93 -13.09 -5.53
CA GLN A 201 -21.25 -12.74 -4.28
C GLN A 201 -21.05 -11.23 -4.17
N ILE A 202 -20.68 -10.55 -5.26
CA ILE A 202 -20.52 -9.09 -5.30
C ILE A 202 -21.88 -8.40 -5.06
N ASN A 203 -22.95 -8.84 -5.71
CA ASN A 203 -24.30 -8.29 -5.51
C ASN A 203 -24.74 -8.41 -4.04
N HIS A 204 -24.45 -9.56 -3.42
CA HIS A 204 -24.78 -9.78 -2.01
C HIS A 204 -23.94 -8.89 -1.09
N TRP A 205 -22.66 -8.63 -1.40
CA TRP A 205 -21.87 -7.64 -0.68
C TRP A 205 -22.48 -6.22 -0.76
N PHE A 206 -22.92 -5.78 -1.95
CA PHE A 206 -23.62 -4.50 -2.10
C PHE A 206 -24.92 -4.44 -1.29
N TYR A 207 -25.66 -5.55 -1.20
CA TYR A 207 -26.84 -5.65 -0.35
C TYR A 207 -26.47 -5.46 1.14
N ASN A 208 -25.42 -6.12 1.63
CA ASN A 208 -24.95 -5.97 3.01
C ASN A 208 -24.50 -4.54 3.32
N VAL A 209 -23.78 -3.91 2.39
CA VAL A 209 -23.41 -2.49 2.48
C VAL A 209 -24.66 -1.61 2.61
N SER A 210 -25.68 -1.85 1.78
CA SER A 210 -26.94 -1.08 1.82
C SER A 210 -27.67 -1.23 3.16
N LYS A 211 -27.72 -2.44 3.71
CA LYS A 211 -28.31 -2.72 5.03
C LYS A 211 -27.58 -1.94 6.13
N TYR A 212 -26.25 -1.92 6.11
CA TYR A 212 -25.45 -1.19 7.08
C TYR A 212 -25.62 0.33 6.97
N LEU A 213 -25.54 0.90 5.77
CA LEU A 213 -25.74 2.34 5.56
C LEU A 213 -27.13 2.79 6.01
N ASN A 214 -28.17 2.00 5.72
CA ASN A 214 -29.52 2.31 6.16
C ASN A 214 -29.64 2.36 7.69
N LYS A 215 -29.01 1.44 8.43
CA LYS A 215 -28.99 1.50 9.90
C LYS A 215 -28.29 2.76 10.41
N LEU A 216 -27.14 3.10 9.82
CA LEU A 216 -26.39 4.30 10.20
C LEU A 216 -27.20 5.58 9.96
N LYS A 217 -27.99 5.67 8.88
CA LYS A 217 -28.90 6.81 8.63
C LYS A 217 -29.93 7.02 9.74
N PHE A 218 -30.33 5.97 10.47
CA PHE A 218 -31.23 6.11 11.62
C PHE A 218 -30.48 6.45 12.90
N ILE A 219 -29.29 5.87 13.11
CA ILE A 219 -28.53 6.01 14.35
C ILE A 219 -27.83 7.38 14.42
N LEU A 220 -27.07 7.75 13.40
CA LEU A 220 -26.14 8.87 13.43
C LEU A 220 -26.79 10.26 13.63
N PRO A 221 -27.98 10.56 13.07
CA PRO A 221 -28.60 11.87 13.27
C PRO A 221 -28.98 12.18 14.72
N THR A 222 -29.14 11.14 15.55
CA THR A 222 -29.56 11.26 16.95
C THR A 222 -28.47 10.83 17.95
N TYR A 223 -27.28 10.46 17.45
CA TYR A 223 -26.19 9.97 18.29
C TYR A 223 -25.57 11.12 19.09
N ILE A 224 -25.38 10.90 20.40
CA ILE A 224 -24.77 11.86 21.31
C ILE A 224 -23.48 11.26 21.85
N ILE A 225 -22.36 11.96 21.62
CA ILE A 225 -21.06 11.59 22.17
C ILE A 225 -20.98 12.12 23.61
N LYS A 226 -20.87 11.22 24.59
CA LYS A 226 -20.76 11.54 26.02
C LYS A 226 -19.35 11.31 26.55
N ASN A 227 -18.60 10.38 25.97
CA ASN A 227 -17.27 9.99 26.46
C ASN A 227 -16.36 9.42 25.36
N ASN A 228 -15.17 8.97 25.77
CA ASN A 228 -14.17 8.39 24.86
C ASN A 228 -14.58 7.04 24.27
N TYR A 229 -15.43 6.25 24.95
CA TYR A 229 -15.97 5.02 24.36
C TYR A 229 -16.91 5.33 23.19
N ASP A 230 -17.72 6.38 23.28
CA ASP A 230 -18.58 6.82 22.17
C ASP A 230 -17.76 7.27 20.96
N ARG A 231 -16.66 8.00 21.18
CA ARG A 231 -15.71 8.37 20.11
C ARG A 231 -15.07 7.15 19.47
N ARG A 232 -14.71 6.16 20.27
CA ARG A 232 -14.11 4.90 19.79
C ARG A 232 -15.11 4.03 19.03
N LEU A 233 -16.39 4.00 19.44
CA LEU A 233 -17.47 3.38 18.66
C LEU A 233 -17.63 4.04 17.29
N LEU A 234 -17.55 5.38 17.22
CA LEU A 234 -17.58 6.11 15.94
C LEU A 234 -16.38 5.78 15.06
N LEU A 235 -15.18 5.62 15.63
CA LEU A 235 -14.03 5.14 14.87
C LEU A 235 -14.29 3.74 14.28
N GLY A 236 -15.01 2.86 14.98
CA GLY A 236 -15.42 1.55 14.44
C GLY A 236 -16.34 1.69 13.23
N VAL A 237 -17.27 2.65 13.27
CA VAL A 237 -18.11 2.98 12.11
C VAL A 237 -17.27 3.49 10.94
N VAL A 238 -16.35 4.42 11.23
CA VAL A 238 -15.44 5.01 10.24
C VAL A 238 -14.55 3.95 9.60
N ASP A 239 -14.02 2.97 10.35
CA ASP A 239 -13.15 1.92 9.80
C ASP A 239 -13.90 1.04 8.77
N ASN A 240 -15.15 0.68 9.06
CA ASN A 240 -15.98 -0.07 8.11
C ASN A 240 -16.32 0.79 6.86
N LEU A 241 -16.66 2.07 7.03
CA LEU A 241 -16.93 2.99 5.91
C LEU A 241 -15.68 3.23 5.05
N ARG A 242 -14.52 3.41 5.68
CA ARG A 242 -13.21 3.53 5.02
C ARG A 242 -12.97 2.37 4.08
N ASN A 243 -13.15 1.12 4.54
CA ASN A 243 -13.00 -0.06 3.69
C ASN A 243 -13.94 -0.06 2.48
N ILE A 244 -15.23 0.26 2.68
CA ILE A 244 -16.21 0.35 1.59
C ILE A 244 -15.77 1.42 0.57
N ILE A 245 -15.42 2.62 1.05
CA ILE A 245 -15.00 3.75 0.20
C ILE A 245 -13.76 3.38 -0.62
N LEU A 246 -12.74 2.77 0.00
CA LEU A 246 -11.51 2.39 -0.68
C LEU A 246 -11.75 1.28 -1.72
N LEU A 247 -12.56 0.27 -1.40
CA LEU A 247 -12.92 -0.79 -2.36
C LEU A 247 -13.69 -0.24 -3.58
N LEU A 248 -14.65 0.65 -3.35
CA LEU A 248 -15.43 1.26 -4.43
C LEU A 248 -14.59 2.25 -5.26
N THR A 249 -13.69 2.99 -4.62
CA THR A 249 -12.72 3.86 -5.32
C THR A 249 -11.79 3.03 -6.20
N ASN A 250 -11.24 1.93 -5.66
CA ASN A 250 -10.42 1.00 -6.43
C ASN A 250 -11.20 0.40 -7.60
N SER A 251 -12.45 0.01 -7.38
CA SER A 251 -13.34 -0.53 -8.42
C SER A 251 -13.54 0.47 -9.57
N GLU A 252 -13.86 1.72 -9.27
CA GLU A 252 -13.99 2.78 -10.29
C GLU A 252 -12.70 3.04 -11.07
N LEU A 253 -11.55 2.90 -10.43
CA LEU A 253 -10.25 2.99 -11.10
C LEU A 253 -10.00 1.75 -11.96
N MET A 254 -10.32 0.54 -11.49
CA MET A 254 -10.14 -0.70 -12.25
C MET A 254 -11.02 -0.76 -13.49
N ILE A 255 -12.20 -0.13 -13.49
CA ILE A 255 -13.04 0.04 -14.68
C ILE A 255 -12.29 0.77 -15.81
N LEU A 256 -11.36 1.68 -15.48
CA LEU A 256 -10.52 2.38 -16.46
C LEU A 256 -9.48 1.48 -17.13
N SER A 257 -9.19 0.30 -16.57
CA SER A 257 -8.24 -0.63 -17.18
C SER A 257 -8.71 -1.18 -18.51
N ASP A 258 -9.97 -0.98 -18.91
CA ASP A 258 -10.52 -1.50 -20.17
C ASP A 258 -10.19 -2.99 -20.34
N ASN A 259 -10.63 -3.77 -19.34
CA ASN A 259 -10.36 -5.20 -19.18
C ASN A 259 -8.85 -5.54 -19.18
N GLY A 260 -8.09 -4.86 -18.33
CA GLY A 260 -6.74 -5.28 -17.95
C GLY A 260 -5.58 -4.64 -18.69
N LYS A 261 -5.81 -3.55 -19.42
CA LYS A 261 -4.74 -2.67 -19.92
C LYS A 261 -4.18 -1.84 -18.76
N ASP A 262 -2.86 -1.65 -18.81
CA ASP A 262 -2.17 -0.73 -17.91
C ASP A 262 -2.70 0.70 -18.12
N PHE A 263 -2.84 1.45 -17.05
CA PHE A 263 -3.25 2.85 -17.12
C PHE A 263 -2.56 3.70 -16.05
N ILE A 264 -2.55 5.00 -16.28
CA ILE A 264 -2.32 6.00 -15.24
C ILE A 264 -3.47 7.02 -15.26
N TYR A 265 -4.03 7.27 -14.08
CA TYR A 265 -5.06 8.26 -13.86
C TYR A 265 -4.47 9.45 -13.11
N HIS A 266 -4.55 10.64 -13.70
CA HIS A 266 -4.21 11.90 -13.05
C HIS A 266 -5.47 12.53 -12.46
N ASP A 267 -5.38 13.07 -11.25
CA ASP A 267 -6.48 13.79 -10.59
C ASP A 267 -7.06 14.94 -11.44
N SER A 268 -6.26 15.51 -12.34
CA SER A 268 -6.70 16.50 -13.33
C SER A 268 -7.78 15.99 -14.29
N CYS A 269 -7.93 14.67 -14.48
CA CYS A 269 -8.97 14.09 -15.34
C CYS A 269 -10.38 14.45 -14.82
N SER A 270 -10.51 14.74 -13.52
CA SER A 270 -11.73 15.24 -12.90
C SER A 270 -12.99 14.41 -13.19
N LYS A 271 -12.88 13.07 -13.18
CA LYS A 271 -14.05 12.19 -13.37
C LYS A 271 -15.01 12.38 -12.18
N PRO A 272 -16.28 12.79 -12.39
CA PRO A 272 -17.15 13.22 -11.29
C PRO A 272 -17.28 12.20 -10.14
N ILE A 273 -17.48 10.92 -10.48
CA ILE A 273 -17.63 9.85 -9.47
C ILE A 273 -16.37 9.64 -8.63
N LEU A 274 -15.19 9.65 -9.26
CA LEU A 274 -13.91 9.51 -8.54
C LEU A 274 -13.64 10.72 -7.66
N ASN A 275 -13.95 11.93 -8.13
CA ASN A 275 -13.79 13.15 -7.32
C ASN A 275 -14.66 13.10 -6.05
N LYS A 276 -15.88 12.58 -6.15
CA LYS A 276 -16.74 12.36 -4.98
C LYS A 276 -16.14 11.36 -4.00
N TYR A 277 -15.64 10.21 -4.48
CA TYR A 277 -14.95 9.26 -3.62
C TYR A 277 -13.68 9.84 -2.96
N PHE A 278 -12.89 10.62 -3.70
CA PHE A 278 -11.72 11.31 -3.15
C PHE A 278 -12.10 12.31 -2.07
N LYS A 279 -13.28 12.95 -2.18
CA LYS A 279 -13.81 13.79 -1.11
C LYS A 279 -14.23 12.99 0.12
N LEU A 280 -14.89 11.84 -0.07
CA LEU A 280 -15.20 10.94 1.05
C LEU A 280 -13.94 10.43 1.77
N ILE A 281 -12.85 10.20 1.02
CA ILE A 281 -11.54 9.88 1.59
C ILE A 281 -11.02 11.01 2.48
N ASP A 282 -11.06 12.23 1.99
CA ASP A 282 -10.70 13.42 2.77
C ASP A 282 -11.59 13.60 4.02
N ASP A 283 -12.89 13.33 3.90
CA ASP A 283 -13.84 13.50 5.01
C ASP A 283 -13.59 12.49 6.14
N TYR A 284 -13.43 11.19 5.85
CA TYR A 284 -13.15 10.23 6.92
C TYR A 284 -11.79 10.45 7.57
N GLN A 285 -10.77 10.90 6.80
CA GLN A 285 -9.47 11.25 7.36
C GLN A 285 -9.58 12.45 8.30
N THR A 286 -10.47 13.41 7.99
CA THR A 286 -10.79 14.53 8.89
C THR A 286 -11.34 14.05 10.22
N ILE A 287 -12.23 13.06 10.20
CA ILE A 287 -12.82 12.47 11.40
C ILE A 287 -11.75 11.75 12.22
N ILE A 288 -10.91 10.93 11.58
CA ILE A 288 -9.83 10.21 12.29
C ILE A 288 -8.86 11.21 12.93
N ASP A 289 -8.46 12.26 12.21
CA ASP A 289 -7.56 13.28 12.75
C ASP A 289 -8.14 13.99 13.98
N ASN A 290 -9.41 14.43 13.90
CA ASN A 290 -10.09 15.10 15.00
C ASN A 290 -10.23 14.22 16.25
N ILE A 291 -10.50 12.92 16.07
CA ILE A 291 -10.68 12.00 17.20
C ILE A 291 -9.32 11.56 17.76
N CYS A 292 -8.33 11.29 16.91
CA CYS A 292 -7.09 10.63 17.33
C CYS A 292 -5.94 11.60 17.66
N PHE A 293 -5.79 12.69 16.91
CA PHE A 293 -4.57 13.51 16.93
C PHE A 293 -4.79 14.96 17.39
N ASP A 294 -5.89 15.59 16.99
CA ASP A 294 -6.17 17.01 17.23
C ASP A 294 -7.10 17.23 18.45
N GLU A 295 -7.45 18.50 18.73
CA GLU A 295 -8.53 18.82 19.68
C GLU A 295 -9.87 18.41 19.07
N THR A 296 -10.60 17.54 19.78
CA THR A 296 -11.78 16.87 19.20
C THR A 296 -12.98 17.80 19.05
N ASP A 297 -13.41 18.01 17.80
CA ASP A 297 -14.73 18.57 17.48
C ASP A 297 -15.73 17.44 17.15
N ASP A 298 -16.43 16.99 18.19
CA ASP A 298 -17.44 15.93 18.11
C ASP A 298 -18.60 16.25 17.16
N LYS A 299 -18.99 17.54 17.05
CA LYS A 299 -20.09 17.97 16.16
C LYS A 299 -19.69 17.90 14.70
N LEU A 300 -18.48 18.37 14.39
CA LEU A 300 -17.90 18.23 13.05
C LEU A 300 -17.82 16.76 12.65
N CYS A 301 -17.32 15.90 13.54
CA CYS A 301 -17.19 14.46 13.28
C CYS A 301 -18.53 13.81 12.92
N LEU A 302 -19.59 14.06 13.71
CA LEU A 302 -20.92 13.54 13.43
C LEU A 302 -21.54 14.10 12.15
N SER A 303 -21.34 15.39 11.88
CA SER A 303 -21.81 16.03 10.65
C SER A 303 -21.19 15.39 9.41
N LEU A 304 -19.85 15.28 9.39
CA LEU A 304 -19.12 14.63 8.30
C LEU A 304 -19.52 13.17 8.13
N LEU A 305 -19.68 12.42 9.22
CA LEU A 305 -20.07 11.02 9.16
C LEU A 305 -21.47 10.83 8.54
N ASN A 306 -22.42 11.70 8.90
CA ASN A 306 -23.74 11.73 8.26
C ASN A 306 -23.65 12.04 6.76
N THR A 307 -22.85 13.02 6.36
CA THR A 307 -22.60 13.33 4.94
C THR A 307 -22.01 12.14 4.19
N ILE A 308 -21.00 11.47 4.78
CA ILE A 308 -20.37 10.28 4.19
C ILE A 308 -21.42 9.20 3.94
N VAL A 309 -22.24 8.88 4.93
CA VAL A 309 -23.26 7.81 4.82
C VAL A 309 -24.28 8.12 3.73
N ILE A 310 -24.73 9.38 3.61
CA ILE A 310 -25.70 9.79 2.58
C ILE A 310 -25.09 9.71 1.17
N GLU A 311 -23.92 10.32 0.96
CA GLU A 311 -23.28 10.32 -0.37
C GLU A 311 -22.85 8.92 -0.79
N LEU A 312 -22.30 8.12 0.13
CA LEU A 312 -21.87 6.75 -0.16
C LEU A 312 -23.03 5.85 -0.59
N ASP A 313 -24.22 6.06 -0.03
CA ASP A 313 -25.41 5.29 -0.40
C ASP A 313 -25.85 5.54 -1.85
N ILE A 314 -25.61 6.75 -2.37
CA ILE A 314 -25.86 7.10 -3.78
C ILE A 314 -24.73 6.55 -4.65
N LEU A 315 -23.48 6.75 -4.25
CA LEU A 315 -22.30 6.38 -5.02
C LEU A 315 -22.17 4.87 -5.21
N LYS A 316 -22.51 4.06 -4.19
CA LYS A 316 -22.42 2.60 -4.31
C LYS A 316 -23.27 2.06 -5.45
N GLU A 317 -24.48 2.60 -5.65
CA GLU A 317 -25.40 2.17 -6.71
C GLU A 317 -24.86 2.53 -8.10
N GLN A 318 -24.22 3.70 -8.23
CA GLN A 318 -23.58 4.11 -9.46
C GLN A 318 -22.41 3.18 -9.81
N THR A 319 -21.54 2.90 -8.84
CA THR A 319 -20.41 1.98 -9.04
C THR A 319 -20.86 0.55 -9.31
N HIS A 320 -21.89 0.07 -8.62
CA HIS A 320 -22.48 -1.25 -8.87
C HIS A 320 -22.94 -1.41 -10.32
N ASN A 321 -23.60 -0.38 -10.87
CA ASN A 321 -24.01 -0.39 -12.28
C ASN A 321 -22.81 -0.30 -13.23
N ASN A 322 -21.80 0.52 -12.93
CA ASN A 322 -20.62 0.65 -13.76
C ASN A 322 -19.81 -0.65 -13.83
N LEU A 323 -19.77 -1.44 -12.76
CA LEU A 323 -19.04 -2.72 -12.73
C LEU A 323 -19.52 -3.74 -13.77
N LYS A 324 -20.76 -3.62 -14.25
CA LYS A 324 -21.33 -4.50 -15.29
C LYS A 324 -20.54 -4.45 -16.62
N VAL A 325 -19.70 -3.43 -16.83
CA VAL A 325 -18.85 -3.32 -18.02
C VAL A 325 -17.60 -4.21 -17.96
N ILE A 326 -17.21 -4.67 -16.76
CA ILE A 326 -16.06 -5.56 -16.60
C ILE A 326 -16.50 -6.98 -16.91
N ASN A 327 -15.93 -7.56 -17.97
CA ASN A 327 -16.19 -8.96 -18.35
C ASN A 327 -15.01 -9.89 -18.01
N ASP A 328 -13.83 -9.34 -17.72
CA ASP A 328 -12.66 -10.11 -17.29
C ASP A 328 -12.77 -10.44 -15.80
N SER A 329 -12.87 -11.73 -15.47
CA SER A 329 -13.00 -12.22 -14.09
C SER A 329 -11.77 -11.96 -13.23
N PHE A 330 -10.57 -11.89 -13.81
CA PHE A 330 -9.36 -11.49 -13.09
C PHE A 330 -9.43 -10.01 -12.72
N ILE A 331 -9.83 -9.13 -13.63
CA ILE A 331 -9.98 -7.69 -13.33
C ILE A 331 -11.10 -7.46 -12.32
N LEU A 332 -12.23 -8.16 -12.46
CA LEU A 332 -13.31 -8.10 -11.48
C LEU A 332 -12.82 -8.52 -10.09
N SER A 333 -12.02 -9.59 -10.00
CA SER A 333 -11.41 -10.00 -8.72
C SER A 333 -10.49 -8.93 -8.12
N LYS A 334 -9.76 -8.17 -8.95
CA LYS A 334 -8.89 -7.07 -8.50
C LYS A 334 -9.65 -5.88 -7.92
N CYS A 335 -10.93 -5.72 -8.26
CA CYS A 335 -11.79 -4.68 -7.68
C CYS A 335 -12.06 -4.94 -6.19
N PHE A 336 -12.22 -6.21 -5.82
CA PHE A 336 -12.70 -6.67 -4.51
C PHE A 336 -11.69 -7.51 -3.72
N ASN A 337 -10.45 -7.56 -4.20
CA ASN A 337 -9.38 -8.22 -3.48
C ASN A 337 -9.20 -7.54 -2.10
N PRO A 338 -9.14 -8.29 -0.98
CA PRO A 338 -9.07 -7.68 0.34
C PRO A 338 -7.79 -6.86 0.52
N LEU A 339 -7.91 -5.63 1.05
CA LEU A 339 -6.83 -4.65 1.20
C LEU A 339 -5.88 -4.95 2.39
N ARG A 340 -5.51 -6.23 2.55
CA ARG A 340 -4.85 -6.82 3.73
C ARG A 340 -3.59 -6.12 4.19
N GLU A 341 -2.87 -5.49 3.28
CA GLU A 341 -1.54 -4.95 3.59
C GLU A 341 -1.61 -3.47 3.98
N ILE A 342 -2.71 -2.73 3.78
CA ILE A 342 -2.83 -1.30 4.20
C ILE A 342 -3.95 -1.03 5.20
N ASP A 343 -4.47 -2.08 5.82
CA ASP A 343 -5.64 -1.98 6.69
C ASP A 343 -5.39 -1.12 7.95
N ASN A 344 -4.14 -0.93 8.39
CA ASN A 344 -3.82 -0.08 9.55
C ASN A 344 -3.60 1.39 9.15
N TYR A 345 -4.63 2.22 9.32
CA TYR A 345 -4.56 3.65 9.02
C TYR A 345 -3.51 4.40 9.87
N ILE A 346 -3.43 4.09 11.18
CA ILE A 346 -2.53 4.81 12.10
C ILE A 346 -1.07 4.52 11.76
N GLU A 347 -0.76 3.27 11.42
CA GLU A 347 0.57 2.90 10.91
C GLU A 347 0.92 3.76 9.68
N ASN A 348 0.05 3.76 8.67
CA ASN A 348 0.25 4.53 7.43
C ASN A 348 0.45 6.02 7.73
N TYR A 349 -0.38 6.60 8.60
CA TYR A 349 -0.29 8.00 9.03
C TYR A 349 1.09 8.31 9.62
N ILE A 350 1.55 7.50 10.57
CA ILE A 350 2.81 7.69 11.29
C ILE A 350 3.98 7.64 10.31
N VAL A 351 3.99 6.66 9.41
CA VAL A 351 5.07 6.52 8.43
C VAL A 351 5.06 7.66 7.41
N CYS A 352 3.89 8.03 6.88
CA CYS A 352 3.75 9.20 6.00
C CYS A 352 4.24 10.49 6.66
N LYS A 353 3.90 10.73 7.94
CA LYS A 353 4.36 11.90 8.68
C LYS A 353 5.88 11.93 8.84
N SER A 354 6.49 10.78 9.13
CA SER A 354 7.95 10.64 9.22
C SER A 354 8.63 10.98 7.88
N ILE A 355 8.10 10.45 6.76
CA ILE A 355 8.61 10.74 5.41
C ILE A 355 8.58 12.24 5.13
N ILE A 356 7.43 12.90 5.34
CA ILE A 356 7.25 14.34 5.10
C ILE A 356 8.26 15.16 5.90
N THR A 357 8.44 14.80 7.18
CA THR A 357 9.33 15.50 8.11
C THR A 357 10.80 15.35 7.69
N LYS A 358 11.26 14.11 7.48
CA LYS A 358 12.65 13.82 7.07
C LYS A 358 13.01 14.43 5.71
N LYS A 359 12.08 14.38 4.76
CA LYS A 359 12.28 14.95 3.40
C LYS A 359 11.99 16.44 3.30
N LYS A 360 11.56 17.07 4.40
CA LYS A 360 11.20 18.49 4.48
C LYS A 360 10.26 18.86 3.33
N LEU A 361 9.15 18.13 3.18
CA LEU A 361 8.27 18.27 2.02
C LEU A 361 7.26 19.40 2.12
N ASN A 362 7.09 20.02 3.29
CA ASN A 362 6.18 21.15 3.47
C ASN A 362 6.53 22.35 2.56
N LYS A 363 5.49 23.05 2.10
CA LYS A 363 5.56 24.25 1.24
C LYS A 363 6.27 24.00 -0.09
N LYS A 364 6.16 22.78 -0.63
CA LYS A 364 6.73 22.40 -1.93
C LYS A 364 5.63 22.06 -2.93
N GLN A 365 6.02 22.00 -4.20
CA GLN A 365 5.20 21.42 -5.26
C GLN A 365 5.82 20.10 -5.70
N PHE A 366 5.04 19.03 -5.63
CA PHE A 366 5.47 17.70 -6.07
C PHE A 366 4.28 16.86 -6.53
N HIS A 367 4.60 15.75 -7.18
CA HIS A 367 3.66 14.82 -7.78
C HIS A 367 3.80 13.46 -7.09
N LEU A 368 2.69 12.85 -6.72
CA LEU A 368 2.63 11.50 -6.17
C LEU A 368 2.00 10.55 -7.18
N ILE A 369 2.67 9.45 -7.49
CA ILE A 369 2.12 8.35 -8.29
C ILE A 369 1.98 7.14 -7.37
N SER A 370 0.76 6.82 -6.95
CA SER A 370 0.44 5.61 -6.20
C SER A 370 0.28 4.43 -7.14
N ILE A 371 0.88 3.30 -6.77
CA ILE A 371 0.64 2.03 -7.44
C ILE A 371 -0.63 1.41 -6.87
N LEU A 372 -1.61 1.18 -7.76
CA LEU A 372 -2.93 0.75 -7.37
C LEU A 372 -2.95 -0.64 -6.74
N TYR A 373 -4.01 -0.88 -5.98
CA TYR A 373 -4.18 -1.93 -4.98
C TYR A 373 -3.61 -1.58 -3.61
N GLY A 374 -2.29 -1.63 -3.45
CA GLY A 374 -1.65 -1.52 -2.14
C GLY A 374 -1.64 -0.10 -1.58
N SER A 375 -1.49 0.94 -2.39
CA SER A 375 -1.17 2.29 -1.87
C SER A 375 -2.23 3.36 -2.07
N LEU A 376 -3.47 2.97 -2.42
CA LEU A 376 -4.53 3.91 -2.82
C LEU A 376 -4.75 5.07 -1.83
N GLU A 377 -4.72 4.78 -0.53
CA GLU A 377 -5.00 5.76 0.51
C GLU A 377 -3.80 6.69 0.82
N LEU A 378 -2.57 6.21 0.60
CA LEU A 378 -1.34 6.87 1.06
C LEU A 378 -1.14 8.29 0.48
N PRO A 379 -1.41 8.56 -0.81
CA PRO A 379 -1.29 9.91 -1.35
C PRO A 379 -2.23 10.92 -0.68
N PHE A 380 -3.41 10.50 -0.23
CA PHE A 380 -4.36 11.36 0.47
C PHE A 380 -3.86 11.70 1.87
N ILE A 381 -3.34 10.70 2.60
CA ILE A 381 -2.68 10.90 3.90
C ILE A 381 -1.52 11.89 3.76
N ILE A 382 -0.65 11.71 2.76
CA ILE A 382 0.49 12.62 2.52
C ILE A 382 0.00 14.03 2.18
N LYS A 383 -1.03 14.16 1.34
CA LYS A 383 -1.61 15.44 0.96
C LYS A 383 -2.18 16.18 2.16
N ARG A 384 -2.84 15.46 3.06
CA ARG A 384 -3.41 16.00 4.30
C ARG A 384 -2.34 16.48 5.27
N LEU A 385 -1.27 15.70 5.44
CA LEU A 385 -0.20 15.99 6.41
C LEU A 385 0.80 17.06 5.95
N CYS A 386 0.72 17.47 4.68
CA CYS A 386 1.70 18.32 4.03
C CYS A 386 1.02 19.58 3.49
N ASP A 387 1.40 20.74 4.02
CA ASP A 387 0.99 22.06 3.51
C ASP A 387 1.72 22.35 2.18
N SER A 388 1.30 21.68 1.11
CA SER A 388 1.99 21.65 -0.18
C SER A 388 1.02 21.49 -1.33
N LYS A 389 1.43 21.97 -2.52
CA LYS A 389 0.69 21.75 -3.76
C LYS A 389 1.04 20.38 -4.33
N ILE A 390 0.16 19.41 -4.11
CA ILE A 390 0.41 18.01 -4.47
C ILE A 390 -0.53 17.60 -5.59
N GLN A 391 0.04 17.15 -6.71
CA GLN A 391 -0.70 16.46 -7.78
C GLN A 391 -0.76 14.97 -7.46
N LEU A 392 -1.93 14.34 -7.62
CA LEU A 392 -2.14 12.93 -7.35
C LEU A 392 -2.30 12.14 -8.64
N SER A 393 -1.74 10.95 -8.67
CA SER A 393 -1.96 10.00 -9.76
C SER A 393 -1.94 8.57 -9.29
N PHE A 394 -2.63 7.73 -10.03
CA PHE A 394 -2.86 6.33 -9.70
C PHE A 394 -2.52 5.48 -10.91
N MET A 395 -1.57 4.56 -10.73
CA MET A 395 -1.07 3.72 -11.81
C MET A 395 -1.47 2.28 -11.57
N PHE A 396 -2.15 1.68 -12.55
CA PHE A 396 -2.38 0.25 -12.60
C PHE A 396 -1.44 -0.38 -13.61
N GLN A 397 -0.86 -1.51 -13.21
CA GLN A 397 -0.05 -2.33 -14.08
C GLN A 397 -0.49 -3.78 -13.97
N ASN A 398 -0.98 -4.32 -15.08
CA ASN A 398 -1.37 -5.70 -15.20
C ASN A 398 -0.13 -6.60 -15.34
N HIS A 399 0.38 -7.00 -14.20
CA HIS A 399 1.54 -7.86 -14.12
C HIS A 399 1.20 -9.35 -14.07
N GLY A 400 -0.08 -9.75 -14.06
CA GLY A 400 -0.49 -11.14 -13.84
C GLY A 400 -0.30 -11.59 -12.39
N MET A 401 -0.12 -12.90 -12.16
CA MET A 401 0.13 -13.45 -10.83
C MET A 401 1.57 -13.16 -10.37
N TYR A 402 1.83 -13.22 -9.05
CA TYR A 402 3.14 -12.88 -8.48
C TYR A 402 4.32 -13.58 -9.18
N LEU A 403 4.18 -14.89 -9.45
CA LEU A 403 5.20 -15.71 -10.10
C LEU A 403 5.54 -15.20 -11.51
N ASP A 404 4.51 -14.88 -12.30
CA ASP A 404 4.68 -14.35 -13.66
C ASP A 404 5.50 -13.05 -13.65
N ARG A 405 5.33 -12.22 -12.61
CA ARG A 405 6.05 -10.95 -12.47
C ARG A 405 7.55 -11.13 -12.30
N GLN A 406 7.95 -12.12 -11.49
CA GLN A 406 9.37 -12.37 -11.19
C GLN A 406 10.12 -12.90 -12.43
N GLN A 407 9.41 -13.53 -13.36
CA GLN A 407 9.98 -14.09 -14.59
C GLN A 407 10.00 -13.11 -15.77
N ARG A 408 9.26 -11.99 -15.69
CA ARG A 408 9.22 -10.98 -16.76
C ARG A 408 10.57 -10.28 -16.92
N SER A 409 10.91 -9.96 -18.18
CA SER A 409 12.11 -9.19 -18.49
C SER A 409 12.04 -7.78 -17.89
N LEU A 410 13.00 -7.46 -17.01
CA LEU A 410 13.19 -6.13 -16.44
C LEU A 410 13.88 -5.16 -17.40
N THR A 411 14.43 -5.64 -18.52
CA THR A 411 15.17 -4.81 -19.50
C THR A 411 14.35 -4.49 -20.74
N LYS A 412 13.25 -5.21 -21.00
CA LYS A 412 12.34 -4.96 -22.13
C LYS A 412 10.96 -4.58 -21.61
N ILE A 413 10.63 -3.29 -21.67
CA ILE A 413 9.42 -2.75 -21.06
C ILE A 413 8.43 -2.33 -22.14
N ASN A 414 7.16 -2.75 -21.98
CA ASN A 414 6.08 -2.26 -22.81
C ASN A 414 5.72 -0.82 -22.40
N LYS A 415 5.88 0.12 -23.33
CA LYS A 415 5.55 1.52 -23.10
C LYS A 415 4.05 1.79 -23.03
N ASP A 416 3.23 0.91 -23.62
CA ASP A 416 1.81 1.14 -23.85
C ASP A 416 1.04 1.15 -22.52
N PHE A 417 0.42 2.28 -22.16
CA PHE A 417 -0.60 2.41 -21.12
C PHE A 417 -1.61 3.51 -21.50
N ILE A 418 -2.82 3.44 -20.96
CA ILE A 418 -3.84 4.49 -21.15
C ILE A 418 -3.58 5.63 -20.16
N GLU A 419 -3.51 6.86 -20.65
CA GLU A 419 -3.31 8.05 -19.81
C GLU A 419 -4.61 8.83 -19.70
N TYR A 420 -5.11 8.97 -18.47
CA TYR A 420 -6.31 9.76 -18.16
C TYR A 420 -5.92 11.06 -17.46
N GLY A 421 -6.31 12.20 -18.03
CA GLY A 421 -5.95 13.51 -17.51
C GLY A 421 -4.56 13.98 -17.97
N LYS A 422 -3.99 14.96 -17.26
CA LYS A 422 -2.71 15.60 -17.59
C LYS A 422 -1.88 15.78 -16.32
N CYS A 423 -0.57 15.69 -16.46
CA CYS A 423 0.39 15.94 -15.38
C CYS A 423 1.56 16.79 -15.89
N ASP A 424 2.08 17.67 -15.05
CA ASP A 424 3.36 18.32 -15.33
C ASP A 424 4.51 17.37 -15.03
N ARG A 425 5.04 16.72 -16.07
CA ARG A 425 6.14 15.74 -15.95
C ARG A 425 7.49 16.37 -15.54
N LYS A 426 7.57 17.71 -15.45
CA LYS A 426 8.75 18.42 -14.90
C LYS A 426 8.69 18.56 -13.38
N THR A 427 7.51 18.47 -12.78
CA THR A 427 7.36 18.52 -11.33
C THR A 427 8.11 17.35 -10.68
N ALA A 428 8.65 17.54 -9.47
CA ALA A 428 9.33 16.47 -8.75
C ALA A 428 8.34 15.35 -8.43
N THR A 429 8.61 14.13 -8.90
CA THR A 429 7.69 12.99 -8.76
C THR A 429 8.21 12.00 -7.72
N PHE A 430 7.33 11.48 -6.86
CA PHE A 430 7.59 10.34 -5.99
C PHE A 430 6.60 9.23 -6.29
N ILE A 431 7.09 7.99 -6.35
CA ILE A 431 6.25 6.80 -6.51
C ILE A 431 5.92 6.28 -5.11
N VAL A 432 4.67 5.89 -4.87
CA VAL A 432 4.20 5.46 -3.55
C VAL A 432 3.74 4.00 -3.64
N ASP A 433 4.15 3.18 -2.67
CA ASP A 433 3.63 1.83 -2.48
C ASP A 433 3.53 1.48 -0.98
N ASP A 434 2.77 0.46 -0.62
CA ASP A 434 2.61 0.03 0.77
C ASP A 434 3.79 -0.82 1.26
N ASN A 435 4.29 -1.72 0.43
CA ASN A 435 5.42 -2.57 0.78
C ASN A 435 6.36 -2.82 -0.39
N MET A 436 7.62 -3.14 -0.10
CA MET A 436 8.60 -3.45 -1.13
C MET A 436 9.51 -4.59 -0.69
N MET A 437 9.19 -5.81 -1.13
CA MET A 437 9.96 -7.02 -0.81
C MET A 437 11.18 -7.21 -1.73
N SER A 438 10.95 -7.50 -3.02
CA SER A 438 12.03 -7.72 -4.00
C SER A 438 12.39 -6.49 -4.83
N GLY A 439 11.56 -5.45 -4.79
CA GLY A 439 11.71 -4.24 -5.59
C GLY A 439 11.33 -4.37 -7.07
N VAL A 440 10.91 -5.55 -7.53
CA VAL A 440 10.58 -5.83 -8.93
C VAL A 440 9.37 -5.03 -9.42
N THR A 441 8.27 -5.00 -8.67
CA THR A 441 7.06 -4.22 -9.05
C THR A 441 7.38 -2.74 -9.18
N MET A 442 8.11 -2.17 -8.21
CA MET A 442 8.56 -0.77 -8.26
C MET A 442 9.53 -0.52 -9.42
N GLN A 443 10.39 -1.47 -9.77
CA GLN A 443 11.25 -1.34 -10.95
C GLN A 443 10.42 -1.27 -12.23
N PHE A 444 9.39 -2.11 -12.39
CA PHE A 444 8.50 -2.04 -13.54
C PHE A 444 7.75 -0.71 -13.63
N ALA A 445 7.21 -0.23 -12.50
CA ALA A 445 6.57 1.09 -12.43
C ALA A 445 7.53 2.20 -12.83
N TYR A 446 8.71 2.26 -12.20
CA TYR A 446 9.74 3.24 -12.48
C TYR A 446 10.12 3.23 -13.96
N ASN A 447 10.43 2.06 -14.52
CA ASN A 447 10.87 1.94 -15.90
C ASN A 447 9.79 2.43 -16.86
N LYS A 448 8.53 2.00 -16.64
CA LYS A 448 7.40 2.34 -17.50
C LYS A 448 7.08 3.84 -17.46
N LEU A 449 7.18 4.47 -16.30
CA LEU A 449 7.08 5.91 -16.14
C LEU A 449 8.25 6.63 -16.85
N PHE A 450 9.48 6.16 -16.64
CA PHE A 450 10.68 6.78 -17.21
C PHE A 450 10.66 6.79 -18.74
N ILE A 451 10.29 5.68 -19.39
CA ILE A 451 10.19 5.62 -20.87
C ILE A 451 9.03 6.46 -21.41
N ASN A 452 8.02 6.74 -20.57
CA ASN A 452 6.91 7.64 -20.87
C ASN A 452 7.18 9.07 -20.36
N ASN A 453 8.45 9.50 -20.34
CA ASN A 453 8.88 10.88 -20.08
C ASN A 453 8.64 11.42 -18.66
N TYR A 454 8.36 10.58 -17.66
CA TYR A 454 8.43 10.97 -16.25
C TYR A 454 9.90 10.96 -15.79
N LYS A 455 10.68 11.94 -16.26
CA LYS A 455 12.15 11.97 -16.06
C LYS A 455 12.58 12.56 -14.72
N ASN A 456 11.68 13.22 -13.97
CA ASN A 456 11.98 13.89 -12.70
C ASN A 456 11.53 13.11 -11.46
N ILE A 457 11.68 11.78 -11.49
CA ILE A 457 11.39 10.93 -10.33
C ILE A 457 12.51 11.11 -9.29
N LYS A 458 12.14 11.53 -8.07
CA LYS A 458 13.05 11.87 -6.97
C LYS A 458 13.20 10.77 -5.92
N GLY A 459 12.34 9.77 -5.93
CA GLY A 459 12.41 8.63 -5.03
C GLY A 459 11.11 7.87 -4.93
N LEU A 460 11.11 6.90 -4.02
CA LEU A 460 9.96 6.09 -3.64
C LEU A 460 9.59 6.35 -2.18
N PHE A 461 8.30 6.36 -1.88
CA PHE A 461 7.75 6.38 -0.53
C PHE A 461 7.11 5.03 -0.27
N ILE A 462 7.68 4.28 0.68
CA ILE A 462 7.27 2.91 0.99
C ILE A 462 6.95 2.84 2.48
N ILE A 463 5.85 2.20 2.87
CA ILE A 463 5.48 2.07 4.29
C ILE A 463 6.35 1.01 4.95
N ARG A 464 6.35 -0.21 4.37
CA ARG A 464 6.97 -1.40 4.98
C ARG A 464 8.27 -1.85 4.36
N HIS A 465 9.20 -2.28 5.20
CA HIS A 465 10.47 -2.87 4.80
C HIS A 465 10.39 -4.40 4.65
N PRO A 466 11.22 -5.01 3.80
CA PRO A 466 11.37 -6.46 3.79
C PRO A 466 11.94 -6.95 5.13
N ASN A 467 11.60 -8.19 5.48
CA ASN A 467 12.02 -8.82 6.72
C ASN A 467 12.87 -10.08 6.45
N VAL A 468 13.78 -10.41 7.37
CA VAL A 468 14.66 -11.60 7.31
C VAL A 468 13.87 -12.89 7.34
N ASN A 469 12.65 -12.83 7.87
CA ASN A 469 11.71 -13.93 7.89
C ASN A 469 11.29 -14.40 6.47
N ARG A 470 11.53 -13.58 5.44
CA ARG A 470 11.31 -13.88 4.01
C ARG A 470 12.60 -14.11 3.23
N ILE A 471 13.76 -14.24 3.87
CA ILE A 471 15.03 -14.44 3.14
C ILE A 471 14.99 -15.67 2.23
N ALA A 472 14.35 -16.76 2.65
CA ALA A 472 14.18 -17.96 1.86
C ALA A 472 13.39 -17.71 0.56
N GLN A 473 12.38 -16.84 0.60
CA GLN A 473 11.61 -16.45 -0.58
C GLN A 473 12.47 -15.61 -1.53
N LEU A 474 13.23 -14.66 -0.99
CA LEU A 474 14.14 -13.81 -1.77
C LEU A 474 15.22 -14.64 -2.47
N GLU A 475 15.85 -15.58 -1.75
CA GLU A 475 16.84 -16.52 -2.29
C GLU A 475 16.25 -17.42 -3.37
N HIS A 476 15.02 -17.92 -3.18
CA HIS A 476 14.36 -18.76 -4.17
C HIS A 476 14.18 -18.08 -5.53
N PHE A 477 13.82 -16.79 -5.54
CA PHE A 477 13.70 -16.01 -6.78
C PHE A 477 15.00 -15.35 -7.22
N ASP A 478 16.07 -15.49 -6.43
CA ASP A 478 17.34 -14.79 -6.59
C ASP A 478 17.19 -13.28 -6.85
N VAL A 479 16.24 -12.65 -6.15
CA VAL A 479 15.97 -11.21 -6.30
C VAL A 479 15.46 -10.60 -5.00
N ALA A 480 16.09 -9.50 -4.59
CA ALA A 480 15.71 -8.75 -3.39
C ALA A 480 15.79 -7.23 -3.62
N LEU A 481 15.21 -6.46 -2.71
CA LEU A 481 15.36 -5.00 -2.68
C LEU A 481 16.85 -4.58 -2.68
N ASN A 482 17.23 -3.55 -3.44
CA ASN A 482 18.56 -2.97 -3.33
C ASN A 482 18.69 -2.09 -2.06
N LEU A 483 19.18 -2.69 -0.97
CA LEU A 483 19.32 -2.02 0.34
C LEU A 483 20.21 -0.76 0.31
N ALA A 484 21.12 -0.63 -0.66
CA ALA A 484 21.98 0.55 -0.77
C ALA A 484 21.22 1.85 -1.13
N LEU A 485 19.98 1.72 -1.60
CA LEU A 485 19.10 2.83 -1.96
C LEU A 485 18.14 3.24 -0.84
N VAL A 486 18.05 2.45 0.23
CA VAL A 486 17.21 2.79 1.40
C VAL A 486 17.74 4.06 2.05
N ASP A 487 16.83 4.95 2.44
CA ASP A 487 17.04 6.30 2.94
C ASP A 487 17.78 7.27 1.99
N LYS A 488 18.16 6.84 0.79
CA LYS A 488 18.78 7.67 -0.26
C LYS A 488 17.84 7.98 -1.41
N PHE A 489 17.13 6.95 -1.88
CA PHE A 489 16.14 7.03 -2.95
C PHE A 489 14.80 6.40 -2.54
N ILE A 490 14.82 5.49 -1.58
CA ILE A 490 13.64 4.81 -1.04
C ILE A 490 13.46 5.28 0.41
N PHE A 491 12.38 6.02 0.68
CA PHE A 491 12.12 6.66 1.96
C PHE A 491 10.92 6.02 2.65
N GLY A 492 10.90 6.08 3.99
CA GLY A 492 9.91 5.39 4.82
C GLY A 492 10.50 4.09 5.33
N MET A 493 9.85 2.96 5.04
CA MET A 493 10.31 1.63 5.44
C MET A 493 10.48 1.51 6.96
N ILE A 494 9.51 2.03 7.71
CA ILE A 494 9.59 2.13 9.17
C ILE A 494 8.96 0.91 9.83
N THR A 495 7.90 0.39 9.23
CA THR A 495 7.19 -0.78 9.73
C THR A 495 7.59 -2.02 8.97
N ASP A 496 7.40 -3.16 9.59
CA ASP A 496 7.83 -4.44 9.07
C ASP A 496 6.71 -5.09 8.27
N THR A 497 7.05 -5.87 7.24
CA THR A 497 6.02 -6.59 6.46
C THR A 497 5.30 -7.63 7.34
N PRO A 498 3.96 -7.77 7.28
CA PRO A 498 3.16 -8.58 8.21
C PRO A 498 3.22 -10.08 7.88
N TYR A 499 4.31 -10.52 7.29
CA TYR A 499 4.51 -11.83 6.73
C TYR A 499 5.01 -12.83 7.76
N THR A 500 4.61 -14.09 7.63
CA THR A 500 5.12 -15.17 8.50
C THR A 500 6.54 -15.57 8.10
N LYS A 501 7.30 -16.08 9.07
CA LYS A 501 8.61 -16.69 8.81
C LYS A 501 8.44 -18.00 8.06
N ILE A 502 9.31 -18.22 7.07
CA ILE A 502 9.36 -19.46 6.31
C ILE A 502 10.76 -20.08 6.41
N LYS A 503 10.84 -21.40 6.34
CA LYS A 503 12.12 -22.10 6.31
C LYS A 503 12.71 -22.05 4.90
N ARG A 504 14.03 -22.08 4.81
CA ARG A 504 14.72 -22.37 3.54
C ARG A 504 14.26 -23.75 3.05
N ASN A 505 14.03 -23.87 1.75
CA ASN A 505 13.58 -25.10 1.10
C ASN A 505 12.18 -25.59 1.51
N SER A 506 11.36 -24.79 2.21
CA SER A 506 9.98 -25.16 2.58
C SER A 506 8.92 -24.62 1.63
N ASN A 507 9.28 -24.31 0.38
CA ASN A 507 8.34 -23.78 -0.62
C ASN A 507 7.45 -24.89 -1.19
N LEU A 508 6.49 -25.35 -0.39
CA LEU A 508 5.44 -26.25 -0.84
C LEU A 508 4.51 -25.48 -1.79
N ASN A 509 4.29 -26.03 -3.00
CA ASN A 509 3.33 -25.52 -4.00
C ASN A 509 3.49 -24.04 -4.42
N ASN A 510 4.67 -23.43 -4.29
CA ASN A 510 4.92 -22.03 -4.65
C ASN A 510 4.10 -20.98 -3.86
N MET A 511 3.65 -21.31 -2.64
CA MET A 511 2.73 -20.46 -1.86
C MET A 511 3.41 -19.59 -0.78
N PHE A 512 4.70 -19.77 -0.48
CA PHE A 512 5.45 -19.02 0.56
C PHE A 512 4.67 -18.83 1.88
N VAL A 513 4.07 -19.92 2.34
CA VAL A 513 3.39 -20.03 3.63
C VAL A 513 4.32 -20.66 4.68
N ASN A 514 4.07 -20.38 5.96
CA ASN A 514 4.74 -21.10 7.05
C ASN A 514 4.26 -22.56 7.14
N GLU A 515 4.77 -23.30 8.13
CA GLU A 515 4.41 -24.70 8.40
C GLU A 515 2.94 -24.91 8.74
N LEU A 516 2.21 -23.83 9.06
CA LEU A 516 0.78 -23.82 9.37
C LEU A 516 -0.08 -23.44 8.14
N ASN A 517 0.51 -23.33 6.95
CA ASN A 517 -0.11 -22.81 5.73
C ASN A 517 -0.59 -21.35 5.82
N ILE A 518 0.01 -20.56 6.70
CA ILE A 518 -0.32 -19.15 6.94
C ILE A 518 0.68 -18.25 6.23
N PHE A 519 0.18 -17.31 5.44
CA PHE A 519 1.00 -16.35 4.70
C PHE A 519 1.39 -15.11 5.53
N SER A 520 0.49 -14.61 6.37
CA SER A 520 0.64 -13.35 7.11
C SER A 520 0.07 -13.46 8.52
N ILE A 521 0.76 -12.86 9.50
CA ILE A 521 0.36 -12.85 10.93
C ILE A 521 -0.97 -12.11 11.09
N MET A 522 -1.12 -10.98 10.39
CA MET A 522 -2.40 -10.26 10.37
C MET A 522 -3.54 -11.14 9.86
N THR A 523 -3.27 -11.94 8.82
CA THR A 523 -4.26 -12.85 8.23
C THR A 523 -4.68 -13.93 9.22
N GLU A 524 -3.74 -14.52 9.94
CA GLU A 524 -4.02 -15.48 11.01
C GLU A 524 -4.99 -14.92 12.06
N ILE A 525 -4.75 -13.71 12.53
CA ILE A 525 -5.54 -13.10 13.62
C ILE A 525 -7.00 -12.89 13.20
N PHE A 526 -7.24 -12.24 12.05
CA PHE A 526 -8.63 -12.00 11.65
C PHE A 526 -9.33 -13.30 11.21
N LEU A 527 -8.63 -14.25 10.59
CA LEU A 527 -9.23 -15.53 10.23
C LEU A 527 -9.59 -16.35 11.49
N LYS A 528 -8.76 -16.33 12.54
CA LYS A 528 -9.08 -16.96 13.83
C LYS A 528 -10.33 -16.31 14.43
N ALA A 529 -10.39 -14.98 14.44
CA ALA A 529 -11.55 -14.24 14.96
C ALA A 529 -12.84 -14.58 14.19
N LEU A 530 -12.78 -14.67 12.87
CA LEU A 530 -13.90 -15.09 12.01
C LEU A 530 -14.33 -16.53 12.25
N TYR A 531 -13.37 -17.44 12.47
CA TYR A 531 -13.63 -18.83 12.78
C TYR A 531 -14.36 -18.97 14.12
N CYS A 532 -13.86 -18.30 15.17
CA CYS A 532 -14.49 -18.25 16.48
C CYS A 532 -15.88 -17.58 16.45
N ASN A 533 -16.10 -16.62 15.55
CA ASN A 533 -17.40 -16.01 15.31
C ASN A 533 -18.34 -16.86 14.44
N ASN A 534 -17.96 -18.09 14.08
CA ASN A 534 -18.73 -18.99 13.20
C ASN A 534 -19.23 -18.29 11.91
N SER A 535 -18.35 -17.52 11.28
CA SER A 535 -18.71 -16.59 10.19
C SER A 535 -18.02 -16.94 8.88
N PHE A 536 -18.33 -18.10 8.30
CA PHE A 536 -17.71 -18.53 7.05
C PHE A 536 -18.45 -19.67 6.36
N ILE A 537 -18.24 -19.80 5.04
CA ILE A 537 -18.62 -20.98 4.27
C ILE A 537 -17.50 -22.02 4.28
N LYS A 538 -17.86 -23.28 4.00
CA LYS A 538 -16.89 -24.36 3.76
C LYS A 538 -15.92 -23.97 2.64
N ASP A 539 -14.66 -24.38 2.78
CA ASP A 539 -13.56 -24.13 1.83
C ASP A 539 -13.19 -22.65 1.62
N SER A 540 -13.76 -21.73 2.42
CA SER A 540 -13.31 -20.35 2.50
C SER A 540 -11.89 -20.24 3.07
N GLN A 541 -11.33 -19.02 3.13
CA GLN A 541 -10.02 -18.82 3.74
C GLN A 541 -10.03 -19.07 5.25
N VAL A 542 -11.19 -18.87 5.89
CA VAL A 542 -11.39 -19.09 7.33
C VAL A 542 -11.38 -20.58 7.69
N ASP A 543 -11.85 -21.44 6.78
CA ASP A 543 -11.95 -22.90 6.99
C ASP A 543 -10.57 -23.60 7.07
N ILE A 544 -9.46 -22.86 6.96
CA ILE A 544 -8.11 -23.39 7.17
C ILE A 544 -7.91 -23.91 8.61
N PHE A 545 -8.66 -23.40 9.58
CA PHE A 545 -8.54 -23.80 10.98
C PHE A 545 -9.28 -25.09 11.33
N LYS A 546 -10.13 -25.62 10.44
CA LYS A 546 -10.86 -26.87 10.66
C LYS A 546 -9.95 -28.10 10.84
N GLY A 547 -8.71 -28.04 10.37
CA GLY A 547 -7.72 -29.08 10.61
C GLY A 547 -7.04 -29.04 11.99
N TYR A 548 -7.29 -27.99 12.80
CA TYR A 548 -6.73 -27.84 14.16
C TYR A 548 -7.69 -28.27 15.26
N SER A 549 -8.98 -28.46 14.95
CA SER A 549 -9.88 -29.15 15.87
C SER A 549 -9.53 -30.64 15.86
N GLU A 550 -9.09 -31.12 17.01
CA GLU A 550 -8.89 -32.52 17.37
C GLU A 550 -10.05 -33.41 16.90
N GLY A 551 -9.74 -34.70 16.74
CA GLY A 551 -10.36 -35.61 15.79
C GLY A 551 -11.87 -35.75 15.89
N ILE A 552 -12.46 -36.35 14.86
CA ILE A 552 -13.87 -36.74 14.85
C ILE A 552 -14.20 -37.72 16.01
N ASP A 553 -13.17 -38.24 16.72
CA ASP A 553 -13.27 -39.20 17.81
C ASP A 553 -12.49 -38.79 19.10
N ASP A 554 -12.16 -37.50 19.31
CA ASP A 554 -11.57 -37.03 20.59
C ASP A 554 -12.63 -36.58 21.63
#